data_AF-A0A7S0LJ80-F1
#
_entry.id   AF-A0A7S0LJ80-F1
#
_cell.length_a   1.000
_cell.length_b   1.000
_cell.length_c   1.000
_cell.angle_alpha   90.00
_cell.angle_beta   90.00
_cell.angle_gamma   90.00
#
_symmetry.space_group_name_H-M   'P 1'
#
loop_
_entity.id
_entity.type
_entity.pdbx_description
1 polymer ?
#
loop_
_entity_poly.entity_id
_entity_poly.type
_entity_poly.pdbx_seq_one_letter_code
_entity_poly.pdbx_strand_id
1 'polypeptide(L)'
;GPVRGGGAGGKMRKVPVAPALHYLYRGSQLARCSMTELHTCYALEPMPAEDYDDLKAAAQGRTPKRTVKRGVKPGARFLLHQDHPLHNSWCWHQLKKVKCPKIGGCKPPKPPAQLGPGEGVPRSWFKWQPRFAAWMVSNFVPWYSGSDERDEPFLHTLEHRGHKPGPPPLTIE
;
A
#
# COMPACT_ATOMS: atom_id res chain seq x y z
N GLY A 1 -49.63 17.79 -9.33
CA GLY A 1 -48.45 18.17 -10.15
C GLY A 1 -48.57 19.65 -10.48
N PRO A 2 -47.50 20.42 -10.69
CA PRO A 2 -46.16 20.10 -11.25
C PRO A 2 -45.04 20.48 -10.23
N VAL A 3 -43.71 20.37 -10.41
CA VAL A 3 -42.79 20.66 -11.51
C VAL A 3 -41.59 19.69 -11.42
N ARG A 4 -41.31 18.96 -12.51
CA ARG A 4 -40.06 18.21 -12.68
C ARG A 4 -38.95 19.21 -13.01
N GLY A 5 -38.20 19.64 -12.00
CA GLY A 5 -36.93 20.34 -12.17
C GLY A 5 -35.80 19.33 -12.37
N GLY A 6 -35.25 19.28 -13.58
CA GLY A 6 -34.01 18.56 -13.85
C GLY A 6 -32.87 19.15 -13.00
N GLY A 7 -32.23 18.30 -12.21
CA GLY A 7 -31.09 18.65 -11.37
C GLY A 7 -29.81 18.02 -11.91
N ALA A 8 -29.08 18.82 -12.67
CA ALA A 8 -27.69 18.67 -13.11
C ALA A 8 -26.89 17.48 -12.54
N GLY A 9 -26.43 16.61 -13.44
CA GLY A 9 -25.23 15.81 -13.22
C GLY A 9 -24.05 16.75 -13.00
N GLY A 10 -23.84 17.15 -11.75
CA GLY A 10 -22.70 17.95 -11.33
C GLY A 10 -21.44 17.21 -11.74
N LYS A 11 -20.68 17.77 -12.68
CA LYS A 11 -19.33 17.29 -12.99
C LYS A 11 -18.54 17.38 -11.70
N MET A 12 -18.39 16.27 -10.97
CA MET A 12 -17.52 16.20 -9.80
C MET A 12 -16.17 16.78 -10.20
N ARG A 13 -15.74 17.84 -9.50
CA ARG A 13 -14.40 18.41 -9.67
C ARG A 13 -13.42 17.26 -9.48
N LYS A 14 -12.71 16.89 -10.56
CA LYS A 14 -11.65 15.89 -10.50
C LYS A 14 -10.56 16.47 -9.62
N VAL A 15 -10.42 15.96 -8.40
CA VAL A 15 -9.32 16.32 -7.50
C VAL A 15 -8.08 15.61 -8.05
N PRO A 16 -7.08 16.33 -8.59
CA PRO A 16 -5.85 15.68 -8.99
C PRO A 16 -5.12 15.22 -7.72
N VAL A 17 -4.92 13.91 -7.60
CA VAL A 17 -4.17 13.31 -6.49
C VAL A 17 -2.90 12.69 -7.08
N ALA A 18 -1.75 13.02 -6.48
CA ALA A 18 -0.48 12.44 -6.89
C ALA A 18 -0.50 10.92 -6.64
N PRO A 19 0.03 10.07 -7.56
CA PRO A 19 0.03 8.62 -7.38
C PRO A 19 0.67 8.15 -6.07
N ALA A 20 1.70 8.87 -5.60
CA ALA A 20 2.36 8.60 -4.33
C ALA A 20 1.40 8.72 -3.11
N LEU A 21 0.42 9.63 -3.16
CA LEU A 21 -0.55 9.81 -2.08
C LEU A 21 -1.50 8.63 -1.94
N HIS A 22 -1.84 7.95 -3.04
CA HIS A 22 -2.65 6.73 -3.00
C HIS A 22 -1.93 5.61 -2.25
N TYR A 23 -0.62 5.47 -2.46
CA TYR A 23 0.19 4.51 -1.73
C TYR A 23 0.35 4.92 -0.26
N LEU A 24 0.68 6.20 -0.02
CA LEU A 24 0.88 6.75 1.32
C LEU A 24 -0.37 6.57 2.20
N TYR A 25 -1.55 6.84 1.67
CA TYR A 25 -2.81 6.80 2.42
C TYR A 25 -3.69 5.60 2.04
N ARG A 26 -3.06 4.44 1.78
CA ARG A 26 -3.75 3.22 1.33
C ARG A 26 -4.65 2.56 2.39
N GLY A 27 -4.55 2.98 3.64
CA GLY A 27 -5.30 2.44 4.77
C GLY A 27 -4.58 1.29 5.48
N SER A 28 -4.89 1.12 6.77
CA SER A 28 -4.21 0.17 7.67
C SER A 28 -4.31 -1.29 7.21
N GLN A 29 -5.46 -1.67 6.65
CA GLN A 29 -5.70 -3.02 6.12
C GLN A 29 -4.76 -3.39 4.97
N LEU A 30 -4.20 -2.40 4.27
CA LEU A 30 -3.26 -2.58 3.17
C LEU A 30 -1.85 -2.07 3.51
N ALA A 31 -1.58 -1.74 4.78
CA ALA A 31 -0.28 -1.23 5.23
C ALA A 31 0.86 -2.22 4.95
N ARG A 32 0.56 -3.52 4.96
CA ARG A 32 1.57 -4.56 4.66
C ARG A 32 1.87 -4.74 3.18
N CYS A 33 1.11 -4.12 2.28
CA CYS A 33 1.38 -4.18 0.85
C CYS A 33 2.49 -3.18 0.49
N SER A 34 3.51 -3.67 -0.21
CA SER A 34 4.41 -2.83 -0.99
C SER A 34 3.64 -2.11 -2.11
N MET A 35 4.22 -1.05 -2.67
CA MET A 35 3.59 -0.30 -3.76
C MET A 35 3.30 -1.21 -4.96
N THR A 36 4.22 -2.11 -5.27
CA THR A 36 4.07 -3.10 -6.36
C THR A 36 2.88 -4.02 -6.10
N GLU A 37 2.81 -4.62 -4.91
CA GLU A 37 1.71 -5.53 -4.54
C GLU A 37 0.37 -4.80 -4.54
N LEU A 38 0.33 -3.57 -4.03
CA LEU A 38 -0.88 -2.77 -4.00
C LEU A 38 -1.47 -2.62 -5.40
N HIS A 39 -0.66 -2.17 -6.36
CA HIS A 39 -1.13 -1.94 -7.74
C HIS A 39 -1.32 -3.24 -8.57
N THR A 40 -0.75 -4.34 -8.10
CA THR A 40 -0.86 -5.67 -8.71
C THR A 40 -2.14 -6.39 -8.28
N CYS A 41 -2.50 -6.25 -7.00
CA CYS A 41 -3.60 -6.97 -6.37
C CYS A 41 -4.86 -6.12 -6.21
N TYR A 42 -4.74 -4.78 -6.24
CA TYR A 42 -5.85 -3.87 -5.98
C TYR A 42 -5.99 -2.82 -7.08
N ALA A 43 -7.21 -2.32 -7.25
CA ALA A 43 -7.51 -1.16 -8.07
C ALA A 43 -8.29 -0.13 -7.26
N LEU A 44 -8.02 1.14 -7.50
CA LEU A 44 -8.78 2.22 -6.90
C LEU A 44 -10.07 2.43 -7.72
N GLU A 45 -11.22 2.39 -7.05
CA GLU A 45 -12.53 2.56 -7.70
C GLU A 45 -13.37 3.64 -7.00
N PRO A 46 -14.18 4.40 -7.76
CA PRO A 46 -15.18 5.28 -7.17
C PRO A 46 -16.19 4.47 -6.34
N MET A 47 -16.61 5.06 -5.23
CA MET A 47 -17.52 4.46 -4.28
C MET A 47 -18.75 5.36 -4.09
N PRO A 48 -19.98 4.82 -4.20
CA PRO A 48 -21.19 5.53 -3.81
C PRO A 48 -21.17 5.89 -2.32
N ALA A 49 -21.73 7.04 -1.95
CA ALA A 49 -21.76 7.47 -0.54
C ALA A 49 -22.42 6.45 0.40
N GLU A 50 -23.44 5.74 -0.09
CA GLU A 50 -24.13 4.68 0.66
C GLU A 50 -23.23 3.48 1.01
N ASP A 51 -22.24 3.18 0.16
CA ASP A 51 -21.29 2.08 0.40
C ASP A 51 -20.23 2.48 1.45
N TYR A 52 -19.99 3.79 1.69
CA TYR A 52 -18.98 4.24 2.65
C TYR A 52 -19.30 3.80 4.07
N ASP A 53 -20.54 4.00 4.52
CA ASP A 53 -20.96 3.64 5.88
C ASP A 53 -20.89 2.13 6.11
N ASP A 54 -21.25 1.33 5.11
CA ASP A 54 -21.13 -0.12 5.14
C ASP A 54 -19.66 -0.57 5.22
N LEU A 55 -18.77 0.03 4.43
CA LEU A 55 -17.33 -0.28 4.50
C LEU A 55 -16.69 0.20 5.80
N LYS A 56 -17.12 1.34 6.33
CA LYS A 56 -16.66 1.86 7.62
C LYS A 56 -17.08 0.94 8.76
N ALA A 57 -18.32 0.46 8.73
CA ALA A 57 -18.80 -0.55 9.67
C ALA A 57 -18.01 -1.86 9.56
N ALA A 58 -17.75 -2.33 8.33
CA ALA A 58 -16.95 -3.53 8.07
C ALA A 58 -15.49 -3.39 8.56
N ALA A 59 -14.86 -2.23 8.36
CA ALA A 59 -13.52 -1.94 8.87
C ALA A 59 -13.45 -1.95 10.41
N GLN A 60 -14.56 -1.67 11.08
CA GLN A 60 -14.72 -1.77 12.54
C GLN A 60 -15.17 -3.15 13.02
N GLY A 61 -15.18 -4.17 12.15
CA GLY A 61 -15.57 -5.55 12.48
C GLY A 61 -17.08 -5.77 12.58
N ARG A 62 -17.91 -4.84 12.10
CA ARG A 62 -19.38 -4.99 12.08
C ARG A 62 -19.84 -5.60 10.76
N THR A 63 -20.90 -6.40 10.81
CA THR A 63 -21.48 -7.03 9.61
C THR A 63 -22.10 -5.98 8.69
N PRO A 64 -21.69 -5.91 7.41
CA PRO A 64 -22.28 -4.97 6.46
C PRO A 64 -23.75 -5.34 6.19
N LYS A 65 -24.60 -4.33 5.98
CA LYS A 65 -26.05 -4.55 5.78
C LYS A 65 -26.39 -5.15 4.41
N ARG A 66 -25.44 -5.16 3.47
CA ARG A 66 -25.71 -5.54 2.08
C ARG A 66 -25.82 -7.06 1.90
N THR A 67 -26.96 -7.49 1.37
CA THR A 67 -27.20 -8.86 0.93
C THR A 67 -26.35 -9.17 -0.32
N VAL A 68 -25.35 -10.03 -0.15
CA VAL A 68 -24.56 -10.53 -1.29
C VAL A 68 -25.44 -11.46 -2.12
N LYS A 69 -25.52 -11.24 -3.45
CA LYS A 69 -26.19 -12.17 -4.36
C LYS A 69 -25.61 -13.58 -4.18
N ARG A 70 -26.48 -14.55 -3.94
CA ARG A 70 -26.12 -15.96 -3.68
C ARG A 70 -25.20 -16.48 -4.79
N GLY A 71 -24.02 -16.99 -4.42
CA GLY A 71 -23.08 -17.64 -5.33
C GLY A 71 -21.91 -16.80 -5.86
N VAL A 72 -21.89 -15.47 -5.65
CA VAL A 72 -20.74 -14.63 -6.04
C VAL A 72 -20.11 -14.03 -4.79
N LYS A 73 -18.90 -14.47 -4.42
CA LYS A 73 -18.11 -13.75 -3.41
C LYS A 73 -17.68 -12.40 -4.01
N PRO A 74 -18.13 -11.26 -3.47
CA PRO A 74 -17.62 -9.96 -3.89
C PRO A 74 -16.12 -9.90 -3.55
N GLY A 75 -15.33 -9.22 -4.40
CA GLY A 75 -13.94 -8.92 -4.06
C GLY A 75 -13.89 -8.06 -2.81
N ALA A 76 -12.85 -8.25 -1.98
CA ALA A 76 -12.68 -7.44 -0.78
C ALA A 76 -12.51 -5.97 -1.16
N ARG A 77 -13.11 -5.07 -0.36
CA ARG A 77 -13.01 -3.62 -0.54
C ARG A 77 -12.47 -3.00 0.74
N PHE A 78 -11.56 -2.05 0.60
CA PHE A 78 -10.86 -1.42 1.71
C PHE A 78 -10.92 0.10 1.57
N LEU A 79 -11.21 0.79 2.67
CA LEU A 79 -11.23 2.25 2.68
C LEU A 79 -9.80 2.82 2.63
N LEU A 80 -9.67 3.99 2.00
CA LEU A 80 -8.46 4.80 2.11
C LEU A 80 -8.29 5.33 3.55
N HIS A 81 -7.10 5.78 3.91
CA HIS A 81 -6.88 6.48 5.18
C HIS A 81 -7.74 7.76 5.26
N GLN A 82 -8.13 8.18 6.47
CA GLN A 82 -9.00 9.35 6.69
C GLN A 82 -8.40 10.66 6.16
N ASP A 83 -7.08 10.77 6.16
CA ASP A 83 -6.34 11.92 5.63
C ASP A 83 -6.25 11.96 4.11
N HIS A 84 -6.68 10.89 3.42
CA HIS A 84 -6.69 10.89 1.96
C HIS A 84 -7.78 11.85 1.46
N PRO A 85 -7.50 12.74 0.48
CA PRO A 85 -8.51 13.63 -0.12
C PRO A 85 -9.74 12.94 -0.76
N LEU A 86 -9.70 11.61 -0.90
CA LEU A 86 -10.72 10.79 -1.57
C LEU A 86 -11.36 9.78 -0.60
N HIS A 87 -11.08 9.86 0.70
CA HIS A 87 -11.50 8.91 1.72
C HIS A 87 -12.99 8.54 1.65
N ASN A 88 -13.86 9.52 1.42
CA ASN A 88 -15.32 9.34 1.41
C ASN A 88 -15.90 8.95 0.03
N SER A 89 -15.06 8.87 -1.01
CA SER A 89 -15.54 8.76 -2.40
C SER A 89 -14.84 7.68 -3.23
N TRP A 90 -13.76 7.09 -2.71
CA TRP A 90 -13.00 6.03 -3.38
C TRP A 90 -12.59 4.96 -2.39
N CYS A 91 -12.42 3.74 -2.89
CA CYS A 91 -11.92 2.61 -2.11
C CYS A 91 -10.97 1.73 -2.96
N TRP A 92 -10.17 0.92 -2.28
CA TRP A 92 -9.41 -0.15 -2.91
C TRP A 92 -10.29 -1.37 -3.11
N HIS A 93 -10.29 -1.92 -4.32
CA HIS A 93 -10.98 -3.13 -4.70
C HIS A 93 -9.97 -4.24 -5.00
N GLN A 94 -10.11 -5.40 -4.36
CA GLN A 94 -9.29 -6.56 -4.63
C GLN A 94 -9.62 -7.16 -6.00
N LEU A 95 -8.61 -7.26 -6.86
CA LEU A 95 -8.74 -7.82 -8.18
C LEU A 95 -8.95 -9.34 -8.12
N LYS A 96 -9.90 -9.85 -8.91
CA LYS A 96 -10.12 -11.30 -9.05
C LYS A 96 -8.96 -12.03 -9.73
N LYS A 97 -8.17 -11.31 -10.51
CA LYS A 97 -6.96 -11.80 -11.17
C LYS A 97 -5.83 -10.83 -10.85
N VAL A 98 -4.75 -11.36 -10.31
CA VAL A 98 -3.52 -10.60 -10.04
C VAL A 98 -3.00 -10.07 -11.37
N LYS A 99 -2.78 -8.76 -11.47
CA LYS A 99 -2.14 -8.19 -12.66
C LYS A 99 -0.68 -8.58 -12.63
N CYS A 100 -0.14 -9.12 -13.72
CA CYS A 100 1.31 -9.18 -13.84
C CYS A 100 1.81 -7.73 -13.86
N PRO A 101 2.66 -7.29 -12.90
CA PRO A 101 3.16 -5.94 -12.92
C PRO A 101 3.96 -5.80 -14.20
N LYS A 102 3.50 -4.93 -15.12
CA LYS A 102 4.32 -4.51 -16.24
C LYS A 102 5.49 -3.75 -15.62
N ILE A 103 6.65 -4.38 -15.52
CA ILE A 103 7.92 -3.71 -15.23
C ILE A 103 8.27 -2.88 -16.47
N GLY A 104 7.47 -1.85 -16.73
CA GLY A 104 7.70 -0.82 -17.75
C GLY A 104 8.47 0.30 -17.07
N GLY A 105 9.80 0.26 -17.21
CA GLY A 105 10.73 1.21 -16.60
C GLY A 105 12.17 0.77 -16.87
N CYS A 106 13.14 1.52 -16.37
CA CYS A 106 14.53 1.08 -16.36
C CYS A 106 14.59 -0.34 -15.78
N LYS A 107 15.30 -1.24 -16.47
CA LYS A 107 15.48 -2.62 -15.99
C LYS A 107 15.88 -2.59 -14.51
N PRO A 108 15.29 -3.46 -13.67
CA PRO A 108 15.70 -3.54 -12.27
C PRO A 108 17.23 -3.67 -12.20
N PRO A 109 17.89 -2.96 -11.27
CA PRO A 109 19.33 -3.05 -11.13
C PRO A 109 19.73 -4.51 -10.96
N LYS A 110 20.81 -4.93 -11.63
CA LYS A 110 21.32 -6.30 -11.45
C LYS A 110 21.72 -6.50 -9.99
N PRO A 111 21.41 -7.67 -9.39
CA PRO A 111 21.94 -7.98 -8.07
C PRO A 111 23.47 -7.93 -8.11
N PRO A 112 24.12 -7.30 -7.11
CA PRO A 112 25.57 -7.34 -7.01
C PRO A 112 26.05 -8.79 -6.87
N ALA A 113 27.25 -9.08 -7.36
CA ALA A 113 27.82 -10.42 -7.25
C ALA A 113 27.88 -10.87 -5.78
N GLN A 114 27.46 -12.09 -5.51
CA GLN A 114 27.68 -12.74 -4.22
C GLN A 114 29.18 -13.03 -4.11
N LEU A 115 29.80 -12.53 -3.05
CA LEU A 115 31.23 -12.69 -2.82
C LEU A 115 31.44 -13.93 -1.95
N GLY A 116 32.37 -14.79 -2.38
CA GLY A 116 32.79 -15.96 -1.63
C GLY A 116 33.65 -15.58 -0.40
N PRO A 117 33.86 -16.52 0.53
CA PRO A 117 34.77 -16.31 1.65
C PRO A 117 36.19 -15.97 1.15
N GLY A 118 36.73 -14.83 1.58
CA GLY A 118 38.08 -14.38 1.20
C GLY A 118 38.19 -13.67 -0.15
N GLU A 119 37.10 -13.49 -0.89
CA GLU A 119 37.12 -12.71 -2.14
C GLU A 119 37.19 -11.20 -1.85
N GLY A 120 38.11 -10.50 -2.53
CA GLY A 120 38.21 -9.05 -2.46
C GLY A 120 37.00 -8.36 -3.10
N VAL A 121 36.41 -7.39 -2.41
CA VAL A 121 35.23 -6.66 -2.88
C VAL A 121 35.61 -5.71 -4.04
N PRO A 122 35.07 -5.89 -5.26
CA PRO A 122 35.36 -4.98 -6.37
C PRO A 122 34.80 -3.57 -6.09
N ARG A 123 35.49 -2.50 -6.53
CA ARG A 123 35.00 -1.11 -6.37
C ARG A 123 33.59 -0.89 -6.95
N SER A 124 33.25 -1.58 -8.03
CA SER A 124 31.92 -1.52 -8.64
C SER A 124 30.82 -2.06 -7.73
N TRP A 125 31.15 -3.02 -6.85
CA TRP A 125 30.23 -3.61 -5.88
C TRP A 125 29.67 -2.53 -4.94
N PHE A 126 30.54 -1.68 -4.39
CA PHE A 126 30.14 -0.56 -3.52
C PHE A 126 29.24 0.48 -4.22
N LYS A 127 29.32 0.59 -5.55
CA LYS A 127 28.45 1.47 -6.34
C LYS A 127 27.08 0.85 -6.61
N TRP A 128 27.04 -0.47 -6.83
CA TRP A 128 25.82 -1.19 -7.23
C TRP A 128 24.98 -1.65 -6.05
N GLN A 129 25.60 -2.08 -4.96
CA GLN A 129 24.92 -2.57 -3.77
C GLN A 129 23.91 -1.57 -3.19
N PRO A 130 24.23 -0.27 -2.97
CA PRO A 130 23.26 0.67 -2.41
C PRO A 130 22.12 0.98 -3.39
N ARG A 131 22.38 0.95 -4.71
CA ARG A 131 21.35 1.16 -5.74
C ARG A 131 20.38 -0.03 -5.82
N PHE A 132 20.92 -1.23 -5.75
CA PHE A 132 20.12 -2.46 -5.70
C PHE A 132 19.30 -2.51 -4.41
N ALA A 133 19.91 -2.21 -3.27
CA ALA A 133 19.20 -2.11 -1.98
C ALA A 133 18.09 -1.06 -2.01
N ALA A 134 18.37 0.15 -2.49
CA ALA A 134 17.36 1.21 -2.62
C ALA A 134 16.19 0.79 -3.51
N TRP A 135 16.47 0.15 -4.65
CA TRP A 135 15.41 -0.40 -5.51
C TRP A 135 14.61 -1.50 -4.81
N MET A 136 15.28 -2.43 -4.12
CA MET A 136 14.62 -3.50 -3.37
C MET A 136 13.70 -2.96 -2.28
N VAL A 137 14.21 -2.04 -1.46
CA VAL A 137 13.44 -1.41 -0.37
C VAL A 137 12.26 -0.62 -0.93
N SER A 138 12.46 0.12 -2.02
CA SER A 138 11.39 0.91 -2.63
C SER A 138 10.25 0.05 -3.21
N ASN A 139 10.56 -1.16 -3.70
CA ASN A 139 9.58 -1.98 -4.44
C ASN A 139 8.99 -3.13 -3.64
N PHE A 140 9.71 -3.66 -2.65
CA PHE A 140 9.34 -4.89 -1.93
C PHE A 140 9.28 -4.73 -0.42
N VAL A 141 9.79 -3.63 0.15
CA VAL A 141 9.58 -3.35 1.56
C VAL A 141 8.30 -2.54 1.69
N PRO A 142 7.30 -3.03 2.45
CA PRO A 142 6.12 -2.23 2.73
C PRO A 142 6.51 -1.04 3.60
N TRP A 143 6.15 0.16 3.15
CA TRP A 143 6.39 1.40 3.89
C TRP A 143 5.18 1.70 4.76
N TYR A 144 5.29 1.59 6.08
CA TYR A 144 4.23 2.11 6.96
C TYR A 144 4.09 3.61 6.73
N SER A 145 2.87 4.05 6.41
CA SER A 145 2.59 5.44 6.12
C SER A 145 1.24 5.81 6.70
N GLY A 146 1.33 6.60 7.76
CA GLY A 146 0.23 7.05 8.60
C GLY A 146 0.82 7.55 9.91
N SER A 147 0.36 8.70 10.39
CA SER A 147 0.59 9.11 11.78
C SER A 147 -0.53 8.49 12.60
N ASP A 148 -0.38 7.26 13.04
CA ASP A 148 -1.28 6.77 14.08
C ASP A 148 -0.51 5.85 15.03
N GLU A 149 -0.52 6.26 16.30
CA GLU A 149 -0.31 5.40 17.46
C GLU A 149 -1.30 4.20 17.48
N ARG A 150 -2.27 4.18 16.55
CA ARG A 150 -3.25 3.11 16.32
C ARG A 150 -2.90 2.13 15.20
N ASP A 151 -1.96 2.48 14.32
CA ASP A 151 -1.56 1.59 13.22
C ASP A 151 -0.58 0.49 13.69
N GLU A 152 -0.22 0.50 14.99
CA GLU A 152 0.84 -0.35 15.56
C GLU A 152 0.54 -0.93 16.96
N PRO A 153 -0.17 -2.06 17.12
CA PRO A 153 0.02 -2.88 18.31
C PRO A 153 1.28 -3.78 18.21
N PHE A 154 1.81 -4.07 17.01
CA PHE A 154 2.83 -5.12 16.85
C PHE A 154 4.29 -4.61 16.88
N LEU A 155 4.59 -3.37 16.47
CA LEU A 155 5.89 -2.71 16.67
C LEU A 155 6.05 -2.23 18.12
N HIS A 156 4.96 -1.85 18.80
CA HIS A 156 5.01 -1.49 20.22
C HIS A 156 5.15 -2.72 21.14
N THR A 157 4.82 -3.93 20.66
CA THR A 157 5.05 -5.20 21.38
C THR A 157 6.24 -6.00 20.86
N LEU A 158 6.85 -5.59 19.75
CA LEU A 158 8.22 -5.94 19.38
C LEU A 158 9.20 -5.21 20.32
N GLU A 159 9.08 -5.47 21.62
CA GLU A 159 10.25 -5.45 22.47
C GLU A 159 11.25 -6.39 21.81
N HIS A 160 12.29 -5.81 21.21
CA HIS A 160 13.39 -6.57 20.70
C HIS A 160 14.06 -7.27 21.91
N ARG A 161 13.62 -8.48 22.23
CA ARG A 161 14.23 -9.35 23.26
C ARG A 161 15.58 -9.90 22.80
N GLY A 162 15.96 -9.65 21.55
CA GLY A 162 17.33 -9.83 21.10
C GLY A 162 18.23 -8.76 21.71
N HIS A 163 19.52 -9.07 21.87
CA HIS A 163 20.50 -8.03 22.17
C HIS A 163 20.34 -6.89 21.17
N LYS A 164 20.14 -5.67 21.67
CA LYS A 164 20.26 -4.46 20.85
C LYS A 164 21.58 -4.60 20.09
N PRO A 165 21.58 -4.63 18.74
CA PRO A 165 22.82 -4.67 18.00
C PRO A 165 23.61 -3.44 18.45
N GLY A 166 24.74 -3.68 19.12
CA GLY A 166 25.66 -2.62 19.48
C GLY A 166 26.11 -1.89 18.20
N PRO A 167 26.58 -0.65 18.32
CA PRO A 167 27.24 -0.01 17.20
C PRO A 167 28.28 -0.98 16.63
N PRO A 168 28.35 -1.15 15.29
CA PRO A 168 29.33 -2.04 14.69
C PRO A 168 30.72 -1.67 15.21
N PRO A 169 31.55 -2.66 15.62
CA PRO A 169 32.88 -2.36 16.16
C PRO A 169 33.65 -1.53 15.14
N LEU A 170 34.12 -0.37 15.58
CA LEU A 170 34.83 0.60 14.73
C LEU A 170 36.29 0.24 14.48
N THR A 171 36.72 -0.98 14.80
CA THR A 171 38.09 -1.44 14.57
C THR A 171 38.14 -2.92 14.22
N ILE A 172 38.87 -3.20 13.14
CA ILE A 172 39.32 -4.51 12.68
C ILE A 172 40.63 -4.80 13.43
N GLU A 173 40.76 -5.97 14.04
CA GLU A 173 42.08 -6.61 14.26
C GLU A 173 42.40 -7.52 13.07
#